data_AF-M4SKV6-F1
#
_entry.id   AF-M4SKV6-F1
#
_cell.length_a   1.000
_cell.length_b   1.000
_cell.length_c   1.000
_cell.angle_alpha   90.00
_cell.angle_beta   90.00
_cell.angle_gamma   90.00
#
_symmetry.space_group_name_H-M   'P 1'
#
loop_
_entity.id
_entity.type
_entity.pdbx_description
1 polymer ?
#
loop_
_entity_poly.entity_id
_entity_poly.type
_entity_poly.pdbx_seq_one_letter_code
_entity_poly.pdbx_strand_id
1 'polypeptide(L)'
;EDKIKVLDENIKSLMANLNGLEKTEMKSLEKKLEEYQDQERKMQHELQESTVDLEKVSSKLSLLLKKKDECLKATRNLGVLPSDAYEKYADMSSKELYFKLDNCNQELKKLSHVNKKAMDQYLQFSEHKEKLLQRRDEADRAHKSINEFISTLDQRKNENMQMTFKQVSKYFNETFLKLVPQGTAHLVMRRHDNFEEEDRATQREGSSVEEYTGVCIRVSFTGKSNEMKDIQQLSGGQKS
;
A
#
# COMPACT_ATOMS: atom_id res chain seq x y z
N GLU A 1 -64.50 120.89 -19.66
CA GLU A 1 -64.80 119.52 -20.15
C GLU A 1 -63.69 118.97 -21.06
N ASP A 2 -63.08 119.79 -21.94
CA ASP A 2 -62.06 119.30 -22.89
C ASP A 2 -60.75 118.81 -22.24
N LYS A 3 -60.29 119.40 -21.14
CA LYS A 3 -59.08 118.92 -20.43
C LYS A 3 -59.26 117.54 -19.80
N ILE A 4 -60.48 117.16 -19.43
CA ILE A 4 -60.78 115.84 -18.83
C ILE A 4 -60.79 114.77 -19.94
N LYS A 5 -61.31 115.08 -21.13
CA LYS A 5 -61.28 114.18 -22.29
C LYS A 5 -59.85 113.88 -22.76
N VAL A 6 -58.98 114.89 -22.80
CA VAL A 6 -57.57 114.71 -23.15
C VAL A 6 -56.83 113.87 -22.09
N LEU A 7 -57.16 114.05 -20.81
CA LEU A 7 -56.60 113.23 -19.73
C LEU A 7 -57.06 111.77 -19.85
N ASP A 8 -58.35 111.53 -20.15
CA ASP A 8 -58.91 110.19 -20.38
C ASP A 8 -58.31 109.48 -21.60
N GLU A 9 -58.05 110.21 -22.69
CA GLU A 9 -57.36 109.66 -23.87
C GLU A 9 -55.90 109.31 -23.56
N ASN A 10 -55.21 110.13 -22.77
CA ASN A 10 -53.86 109.84 -22.31
C ASN A 10 -53.81 108.66 -21.34
N ILE A 11 -54.80 108.53 -20.45
CA ILE A 11 -54.92 107.37 -19.55
C ILE A 11 -55.22 106.10 -20.35
N LYS A 12 -56.09 106.16 -21.36
CA LYS A 12 -56.36 105.03 -22.26
C LYS A 12 -55.13 104.62 -23.07
N SER A 13 -54.35 105.57 -23.59
CA SER A 13 -53.14 105.27 -24.34
C SER A 13 -52.03 104.71 -23.44
N LEU A 14 -51.88 105.23 -22.22
CA LEU A 14 -50.99 104.67 -21.20
C LEU A 14 -51.40 103.25 -20.78
N MET A 15 -52.69 102.99 -20.54
CA MET A 15 -53.19 101.64 -20.25
C MET A 15 -52.98 100.68 -21.43
N ALA A 16 -53.20 101.13 -22.66
CA ALA A 16 -52.96 100.32 -23.85
C ALA A 16 -51.47 100.00 -24.04
N ASN A 17 -50.59 100.96 -23.77
CA ASN A 17 -49.14 100.76 -23.79
C ASN A 17 -48.68 99.83 -22.67
N LEU A 18 -49.23 99.96 -21.46
CA LEU A 18 -48.92 99.10 -20.31
C LEU A 18 -49.36 97.65 -20.56
N ASN A 19 -50.59 97.46 -21.05
CA ASN A 19 -51.10 96.15 -21.47
C ASN A 19 -50.29 95.56 -22.64
N GLY A 20 -49.82 96.40 -23.56
CA GLY A 20 -48.93 95.99 -24.65
C GLY A 20 -47.57 95.50 -24.14
N LEU A 21 -46.99 96.22 -23.19
CA LEU A 21 -45.71 95.90 -22.56
C LEU A 21 -45.82 94.59 -21.76
N GLU A 22 -46.83 94.45 -20.90
CA GLU A 22 -47.11 93.23 -20.14
C GLU A 22 -47.32 92.02 -21.07
N LYS A 23 -48.02 92.19 -22.20
CA LYS A 23 -48.23 91.12 -23.17
C LYS A 23 -46.96 90.73 -23.91
N THR A 24 -46.04 91.67 -24.17
CA THR A 24 -44.73 91.36 -24.76
C THR A 24 -43.80 90.66 -23.77
N GLU A 25 -43.81 91.10 -22.49
CA GLU A 25 -43.02 90.45 -21.44
C GLU A 25 -43.55 89.04 -21.16
N MET A 26 -44.87 88.84 -21.04
CA MET A 26 -45.48 87.52 -20.91
C MET A 26 -45.03 86.57 -22.03
N LYS A 27 -45.13 87.00 -23.30
CA LYS A 27 -44.70 86.18 -24.44
C LYS A 27 -43.20 85.86 -24.39
N SER A 28 -42.37 86.78 -23.92
CA SER A 28 -40.93 86.55 -23.77
C SER A 28 -40.62 85.55 -22.65
N LEU A 29 -41.39 85.59 -21.56
CA LEU A 29 -41.29 84.63 -20.46
C LEU A 29 -41.81 83.26 -20.87
N GLU A 30 -42.94 83.18 -21.58
CA GLU A 30 -43.49 81.93 -22.12
C GLU A 30 -42.49 81.26 -23.05
N LYS A 31 -41.83 82.03 -23.93
CA LYS A 31 -40.79 81.51 -24.82
C LYS A 31 -39.57 80.99 -24.05
N LYS A 32 -39.12 81.71 -23.02
CA LYS A 32 -38.02 81.24 -22.15
C LYS A 32 -38.41 79.99 -21.36
N LEU A 33 -39.66 79.90 -20.91
CA LEU A 33 -40.20 78.72 -20.24
C LEU A 33 -40.17 77.50 -21.18
N GLU A 34 -40.61 77.66 -22.42
CA GLU A 34 -40.59 76.61 -23.44
C GLU A 34 -39.15 76.17 -23.78
N GLU A 35 -38.22 77.14 -23.93
CA GLU A 35 -36.80 76.86 -24.13
C GLU A 35 -36.18 76.07 -22.96
N TYR A 36 -36.50 76.44 -21.71
CA TYR A 36 -36.02 75.70 -20.54
C TYR A 36 -36.66 74.31 -20.42
N GLN A 37 -37.94 74.15 -20.74
CA GLN A 37 -38.61 72.85 -20.78
C GLN A 37 -38.00 71.93 -21.85
N ASP A 38 -37.62 72.47 -23.01
CA ASP A 38 -36.92 71.70 -24.05
C ASP A 38 -35.50 71.30 -23.62
N GLN A 39 -34.78 72.19 -22.93
CA GLN A 39 -33.48 71.85 -22.35
C GLN A 39 -33.62 70.77 -21.27
N GLU A 40 -34.62 70.87 -20.40
CA GLU A 40 -34.90 69.86 -19.37
C GLU A 40 -35.19 68.50 -20.00
N ARG A 41 -36.04 68.46 -21.05
CA ARG A 41 -36.34 67.22 -21.78
C ARG A 41 -35.10 66.59 -22.41
N LYS A 42 -34.21 67.40 -23.01
CA LYS A 42 -32.95 66.91 -23.60
C LYS A 42 -32.02 66.33 -22.53
N MET A 43 -31.85 67.07 -21.42
CA MET A 43 -31.03 66.61 -20.29
C MET A 43 -31.59 65.33 -19.67
N GLN A 44 -32.92 65.20 -19.55
CA GLN A 44 -33.57 63.97 -19.07
C GLN A 44 -33.32 62.79 -20.01
N HIS A 45 -33.39 63.00 -21.33
CA HIS A 45 -33.11 61.95 -22.31
C HIS A 45 -31.65 61.49 -22.25
N GLU A 46 -30.69 62.42 -22.22
CA GLU A 46 -29.26 62.11 -22.08
C GLU A 46 -28.95 61.38 -20.77
N LEU A 47 -29.59 61.80 -19.67
CA LEU A 47 -29.47 61.13 -18.37
C LEU A 47 -29.98 59.69 -18.44
N GLN A 48 -31.12 59.47 -19.10
CA GLN A 48 -31.71 58.14 -19.22
C GLN A 48 -30.85 57.21 -20.09
N GLU A 49 -30.32 57.70 -21.20
CA GLU A 49 -29.39 56.96 -22.05
C GLU A 49 -28.10 56.58 -21.29
N SER A 50 -27.52 57.54 -20.58
CA SER A 50 -26.35 57.31 -19.72
C SER A 50 -26.63 56.30 -18.61
N THR A 51 -27.82 56.34 -18.00
CA THR A 51 -28.23 55.39 -16.95
C THR A 51 -28.29 53.96 -17.49
N VAL A 52 -28.89 53.77 -18.67
CA VAL A 52 -28.98 52.44 -19.32
C VAL A 52 -27.59 51.90 -19.64
N ASP A 53 -26.67 52.72 -20.12
CA ASP A 53 -25.30 52.29 -20.39
C ASP A 53 -24.53 51.96 -19.10
N LEU A 54 -24.77 52.71 -18.03
CA LEU A 54 -24.21 52.44 -16.70
C LEU A 54 -24.72 51.09 -16.15
N GLU A 55 -25.99 50.76 -16.34
CA GLU A 55 -26.56 49.45 -15.98
C GLU A 55 -25.93 48.30 -16.79
N LYS A 56 -25.69 48.49 -18.10
CA LYS A 56 -24.98 47.48 -18.93
C LYS A 56 -23.56 47.24 -18.44
N VAL A 57 -22.83 48.30 -18.09
CA VAL A 57 -21.46 48.18 -17.56
C VAL A 57 -21.47 47.53 -16.17
N SER A 58 -22.40 47.92 -15.30
CA SER A 58 -22.56 47.36 -13.95
C SER A 58 -22.89 45.86 -13.97
N SER A 59 -23.82 45.44 -14.83
CA SER A 59 -24.17 44.03 -15.01
C SER A 59 -22.99 43.22 -15.58
N LYS A 60 -22.26 43.76 -16.56
CA LYS A 60 -21.05 43.12 -17.12
C LYS A 60 -19.94 43.00 -16.06
N LEU A 61 -19.73 44.04 -15.25
CA LEU A 61 -18.78 44.02 -14.15
C LEU A 61 -19.15 42.94 -13.12
N SER A 62 -20.43 42.88 -12.74
CA SER A 62 -20.94 41.86 -11.80
C SER A 62 -20.72 40.44 -12.32
N LEU A 63 -20.95 40.20 -13.62
CA LEU A 63 -20.68 38.92 -14.27
C LEU A 63 -19.18 38.56 -14.24
N LEU A 64 -18.31 39.52 -14.57
CA LEU A 64 -16.86 39.32 -14.59
C LEU A 64 -16.30 39.05 -13.19
N LEU A 65 -16.81 39.73 -12.17
CA LEU A 65 -16.46 39.48 -10.78
C LEU A 65 -16.87 38.08 -10.36
N LYS A 66 -18.09 37.64 -10.70
CA LYS A 66 -18.54 36.27 -10.41
C LYS A 66 -17.64 35.23 -11.10
N LYS A 67 -17.28 35.43 -12.37
CA LYS A 67 -16.34 34.55 -13.09
C LYS A 67 -14.95 34.54 -12.46
N LYS A 68 -14.45 35.69 -12.02
CA LYS A 68 -13.17 35.79 -11.31
C LYS A 68 -13.21 34.96 -10.02
N ASP A 69 -14.27 35.08 -9.24
CA ASP A 69 -14.42 34.32 -7.99
C ASP A 69 -14.53 32.81 -8.24
N GLU A 70 -15.23 32.40 -9.30
CA GLU A 70 -15.29 30.99 -9.72
C GLU A 70 -13.91 30.46 -10.12
N CYS A 71 -13.14 31.21 -10.91
CA CYS A 71 -11.77 30.84 -11.26
C CYS A 71 -10.86 30.76 -10.02
N LEU A 72 -10.96 31.72 -9.10
CA LEU A 72 -10.17 31.72 -7.87
C LEU A 72 -10.50 30.51 -6.97
N LYS A 73 -11.79 30.16 -6.86
CA LYS A 73 -12.24 28.95 -6.16
C LYS A 73 -11.70 27.69 -6.83
N ALA A 74 -11.77 27.61 -8.16
CA ALA A 74 -11.24 26.47 -8.91
C ALA A 74 -9.72 26.31 -8.69
N THR A 75 -8.95 27.40 -8.75
CA THR A 75 -7.51 27.38 -8.46
C THR A 75 -7.22 26.91 -7.03
N ARG A 76 -8.00 27.37 -6.04
CA ARG A 76 -7.83 26.93 -4.65
C ARG A 76 -8.17 25.45 -4.45
N ASN A 77 -9.17 24.94 -5.16
CA ASN A 77 -9.58 23.53 -5.11
C ASN A 77 -8.55 22.59 -5.74
N LEU A 78 -7.75 23.06 -6.72
CA LEU A 78 -6.65 22.30 -7.30
C LEU A 78 -5.47 22.08 -6.31
N GLY A 79 -5.47 22.78 -5.18
CA GLY A 79 -4.45 22.68 -4.15
C GLY A 79 -3.27 23.63 -4.37
N VAL A 80 -2.22 23.44 -3.58
CA VAL A 80 -1.02 24.29 -3.63
C VAL A 80 -0.08 23.76 -4.71
N LEU A 81 0.22 24.58 -5.71
CA LEU A 81 1.23 24.25 -6.71
C LEU A 81 2.64 24.29 -6.10
N PRO A 82 3.53 23.34 -6.46
CA PRO A 82 4.95 23.41 -6.11
C PRO A 82 5.59 24.73 -6.59
N SER A 83 6.54 25.27 -5.83
CA SER A 83 7.29 26.48 -6.18
C SER A 83 7.92 26.40 -7.57
N ASP A 84 8.47 25.23 -7.92
CA ASP A 84 9.12 24.96 -9.20
C ASP A 84 8.18 25.10 -10.40
N ALA A 85 6.87 24.93 -10.20
CA ALA A 85 5.89 25.09 -11.27
C ALA A 85 5.71 26.57 -11.65
N TYR A 86 5.90 27.50 -10.71
CA TYR A 86 5.87 28.92 -11.00
C TYR A 86 7.10 29.34 -11.81
N GLU A 87 8.29 28.84 -11.48
CA GLU A 87 9.51 29.17 -12.23
C GLU A 87 9.52 28.60 -13.65
N LYS A 88 9.10 27.34 -13.83
CA LYS A 88 9.20 26.63 -15.13
C LYS A 88 8.22 27.13 -16.20
N TYR A 89 7.11 27.73 -15.79
CA TYR A 89 5.99 28.07 -16.69
C TYR A 89 5.62 29.55 -16.67
N ALA A 90 6.27 30.40 -15.86
CA ALA A 90 5.97 31.84 -15.77
C ALA A 90 6.15 32.58 -17.11
N ASP A 91 7.19 32.25 -17.87
CA ASP A 91 7.54 32.97 -19.11
C ASP A 91 6.76 32.47 -20.35
N MET A 92 5.89 31.47 -20.19
CA MET A 92 5.16 30.86 -21.31
C MET A 92 3.88 31.63 -21.65
N SER A 93 3.59 31.75 -22.94
CA SER A 93 2.34 32.33 -23.39
C SER A 93 1.14 31.43 -23.07
N SER A 94 -0.04 32.02 -22.94
CA SER A 94 -1.28 31.25 -22.70
C SER A 94 -1.50 30.17 -23.77
N LYS A 95 -1.14 30.44 -25.03
CA LYS A 95 -1.28 29.48 -26.14
C LYS A 95 -0.36 28.27 -25.99
N GLU A 96 0.88 28.48 -25.54
CA GLU A 96 1.84 27.40 -25.29
C GLU A 96 1.43 26.55 -24.08
N LEU A 97 0.89 27.19 -23.04
CA LEU A 97 0.35 26.49 -21.87
C LEU A 97 -0.82 25.56 -22.26
N TYR A 98 -1.74 26.03 -23.10
CA TYR A 98 -2.83 25.18 -23.61
C TYR A 98 -2.33 24.01 -24.46
N PHE A 99 -1.31 24.23 -25.30
CA PHE A 99 -0.73 23.15 -26.10
C PHE A 99 -0.07 22.08 -25.22
N LYS A 100 0.70 22.49 -24.19
CA LYS A 100 1.27 21.56 -23.22
C LYS A 100 0.20 20.82 -22.42
N LEU A 101 -0.85 21.52 -21.99
CA LEU A 101 -1.97 20.91 -21.27
C LEU A 101 -2.65 19.83 -22.12
N ASP A 102 -2.88 20.09 -23.40
CA ASP A 102 -3.47 19.10 -24.29
C ASP A 102 -2.56 17.88 -24.48
N ASN A 103 -1.25 18.09 -24.69
CA ASN A 103 -0.30 16.98 -24.75
C ASN A 103 -0.28 16.15 -23.47
N CYS A 104 -0.25 16.78 -22.29
CA CYS A 104 -0.35 16.07 -21.01
C CYS A 104 -1.66 15.29 -20.89
N ASN A 105 -2.79 15.86 -21.33
CA ASN A 105 -4.08 15.17 -21.33
C ASN A 105 -4.10 13.97 -22.30
N GLN A 106 -3.43 14.08 -23.46
CA GLN A 106 -3.28 12.96 -24.39
C GLN A 106 -2.44 11.82 -23.79
N GLU A 107 -1.32 12.14 -23.13
CA GLU A 107 -0.51 11.15 -22.41
C GLU A 107 -1.29 10.50 -21.25
N LEU A 108 -2.04 11.29 -20.47
CA LEU A 108 -2.90 10.77 -19.41
C LEU A 108 -4.00 9.83 -19.94
N LYS A 109 -4.56 10.11 -21.13
CA LYS A 109 -5.53 9.21 -21.78
C LYS A 109 -4.92 7.87 -22.18
N LYS A 110 -3.65 7.84 -22.62
CA LYS A 110 -2.94 6.58 -22.89
C LYS A 110 -2.82 5.71 -21.64
N LEU A 111 -2.72 6.35 -20.47
CA LEU A 111 -2.63 5.72 -19.15
C LEU A 111 -4.02 5.45 -18.52
N SER A 112 -5.10 5.34 -19.30
CA SER A 112 -6.45 5.21 -18.72
C SER A 112 -6.69 3.91 -17.94
N HIS A 113 -5.98 2.82 -18.29
CA HIS A 113 -6.11 1.51 -17.67
C HIS A 113 -4.95 1.21 -16.70
N VAL A 114 -4.68 2.13 -15.78
CA VAL A 114 -3.69 1.89 -14.72
C VAL A 114 -4.39 1.48 -13.42
N ASN A 115 -3.86 0.42 -12.80
CA ASN A 115 -4.31 -0.01 -11.48
C ASN A 115 -3.88 1.00 -10.41
N LYS A 116 -4.82 1.86 -10.00
CA LYS A 116 -4.59 2.88 -8.96
C LYS A 116 -4.25 2.30 -7.59
N LYS A 117 -4.60 1.03 -7.34
CA LYS A 117 -4.27 0.31 -6.09
C LYS A 117 -2.93 -0.41 -6.14
N ALA A 118 -2.20 -0.32 -7.26
CA ALA A 118 -0.95 -1.07 -7.43
C ALA A 118 0.07 -0.74 -6.33
N MET A 119 0.13 0.52 -5.89
CA MET A 119 1.03 0.93 -4.81
C MET A 119 0.65 0.28 -3.48
N ASP A 120 -0.62 0.38 -3.08
CA ASP A 120 -1.12 -0.21 -1.83
C ASP A 120 -0.99 -1.74 -1.85
N GLN A 121 -1.32 -2.37 -2.98
CA GLN A 121 -1.17 -3.81 -3.18
C GLN A 121 0.31 -4.24 -3.12
N TYR A 122 1.21 -3.45 -3.72
CA TYR A 122 2.64 -3.73 -3.66
C TYR A 122 3.16 -3.67 -2.23
N LEU A 123 2.81 -2.63 -1.47
CA LEU A 123 3.19 -2.51 -0.07
C LEU A 123 2.66 -3.69 0.76
N GLN A 124 1.37 -4.01 0.61
CA GLN A 124 0.75 -5.13 1.32
C GLN A 124 1.40 -6.48 0.96
N PHE A 125 1.62 -6.75 -0.34
CA PHE A 125 2.23 -7.99 -0.79
C PHE A 125 3.71 -8.07 -0.43
N SER A 126 4.43 -6.95 -0.38
CA SER A 126 5.81 -6.93 0.08
C SER A 126 5.90 -7.32 1.56
N GLU A 127 5.02 -6.78 2.40
CA GLU A 127 4.95 -7.17 3.82
C GLU A 127 4.57 -8.64 3.99
N HIS A 128 3.58 -9.13 3.22
CA HIS A 128 3.18 -10.54 3.26
C HIS A 128 4.29 -11.47 2.78
N LYS A 129 5.04 -11.08 1.74
CA LYS A 129 6.20 -11.83 1.25
C LYS A 129 7.27 -11.94 2.34
N GLU A 130 7.55 -10.86 3.05
CA GLU A 130 8.53 -10.88 4.14
C GLU A 130 8.11 -11.83 5.28
N LYS A 131 6.85 -11.77 5.71
CA LYS A 131 6.30 -12.70 6.72
C LYS A 131 6.39 -14.17 6.27
N LEU A 132 6.09 -14.46 5.01
CA LEU A 132 6.18 -15.81 4.47
C LEU A 132 7.64 -16.30 4.40
N LEU A 133 8.59 -15.43 4.06
CA LEU A 133 10.01 -15.76 4.06
C LEU A 133 10.51 -16.09 5.46
N GLN A 134 10.16 -15.27 6.47
CA GLN A 134 10.51 -15.55 7.87
C GLN A 134 9.95 -16.90 8.33
N ARG A 135 8.69 -17.18 7.99
CA ARG A 135 8.02 -18.44 8.36
C ARG A 135 8.63 -19.66 7.68
N ARG A 136 9.09 -19.51 6.42
CA ARG A 136 9.88 -20.55 5.72
C ARG A 136 11.19 -20.80 6.45
N ASP A 137 11.92 -19.75 6.80
CA ASP A 137 13.23 -19.87 7.47
C ASP A 137 13.10 -20.49 8.87
N GLU A 138 12.01 -20.22 9.59
CA GLU A 138 11.65 -20.92 10.83
C GLU A 138 11.38 -22.41 10.60
N ALA A 139 10.60 -22.76 9.58
CA ALA A 139 10.32 -24.15 9.23
C ALA A 139 11.60 -24.91 8.84
N ASP A 140 12.49 -24.29 8.06
CA ASP A 140 13.77 -24.88 7.67
C ASP A 140 14.69 -25.11 8.88
N ARG A 141 14.72 -24.18 9.84
CA ARG A 141 15.45 -24.34 11.10
C ARG A 141 14.85 -25.46 11.96
N ALA A 142 13.53 -25.54 12.06
CA ALA A 142 12.85 -26.59 12.79
C ALA A 142 13.13 -27.98 12.17
N HIS A 143 13.09 -28.09 10.84
CA HIS A 143 13.42 -29.32 10.13
C HIS A 143 14.87 -29.77 10.39
N LYS A 144 15.84 -28.86 10.36
CA LYS A 144 17.23 -29.16 10.72
C LYS A 144 17.36 -29.65 12.16
N SER A 145 16.72 -28.94 13.11
CA SER A 145 16.73 -29.31 14.52
C SER A 145 16.10 -30.69 14.77
N ILE A 146 15.01 -31.02 14.08
CA ILE A 146 14.37 -32.35 14.16
C ILE A 146 15.32 -33.42 13.65
N ASN A 147 16.00 -33.22 12.52
CA ASN A 147 16.94 -34.19 11.97
C ASN A 147 18.16 -34.39 12.88
N GLU A 148 18.70 -33.31 13.43
CA GLU A 148 19.77 -33.39 14.44
C GLU A 148 19.29 -34.18 15.67
N PHE A 149 18.08 -33.90 16.15
CA PHE A 149 17.48 -34.62 17.28
C PHE A 149 17.30 -36.11 16.99
N ILE A 150 16.78 -36.47 15.81
CA ILE A 150 16.67 -37.87 15.37
C ILE A 150 18.05 -38.53 15.37
N SER A 151 19.07 -37.89 14.81
CA SER A 151 20.45 -38.41 14.83
C SER A 151 20.97 -38.64 16.25
N THR A 152 20.70 -37.72 17.19
CA THR A 152 21.11 -37.91 18.60
C THR A 152 20.35 -39.04 19.29
N LEU A 153 19.06 -39.23 18.96
CA LEU A 153 18.27 -40.34 19.47
C LEU A 153 18.78 -41.67 18.94
N ASP A 154 19.11 -41.76 17.65
CA ASP A 154 19.67 -42.97 17.06
C ASP A 154 21.05 -43.29 17.64
N GLN A 155 21.90 -42.29 17.90
CA GLN A 155 23.15 -42.51 18.61
C GLN A 155 22.92 -43.08 20.02
N ARG A 156 22.01 -42.48 20.80
CA ARG A 156 21.67 -42.98 22.16
C ARG A 156 21.05 -44.37 22.13
N LYS A 157 20.19 -44.65 21.15
CA LYS A 157 19.63 -45.98 20.88
C LYS A 157 20.78 -46.99 20.69
N ASN A 158 21.75 -46.64 19.84
CA ASN A 158 22.88 -47.50 19.52
C ASN A 158 23.78 -47.76 20.74
N GLU A 159 24.13 -46.71 21.47
CA GLU A 159 24.94 -46.80 22.69
C GLU A 159 24.25 -47.66 23.75
N ASN A 160 22.97 -47.43 24.01
CA ASN A 160 22.20 -48.19 24.99
C ASN A 160 22.07 -49.67 24.59
N MET A 161 21.85 -49.96 23.31
CA MET A 161 21.75 -51.34 22.80
C MET A 161 23.10 -52.09 22.96
N GLN A 162 24.22 -51.43 22.65
CA GLN A 162 25.54 -52.00 22.87
C GLN A 162 25.86 -52.22 24.35
N MET A 163 25.53 -51.25 25.21
CA MET A 163 25.76 -51.35 26.66
C MET A 163 24.94 -52.49 27.28
N THR A 164 23.64 -52.55 26.95
CA THR A 164 22.76 -53.63 27.42
C THR A 164 23.22 -54.99 26.90
N PHE A 165 23.63 -55.11 25.64
CA PHE A 165 24.18 -56.35 25.10
C PHE A 165 25.46 -56.79 25.82
N LYS A 166 26.41 -55.87 26.05
CA LYS A 166 27.63 -56.16 26.81
C LYS A 166 27.31 -56.67 28.22
N GLN A 167 26.33 -56.05 28.88
CA GLN A 167 25.90 -56.45 30.21
C GLN A 167 25.24 -57.84 30.21
N VAL A 168 24.33 -58.10 29.29
CA VAL A 168 23.69 -59.43 29.13
C VAL A 168 24.72 -60.49 28.80
N SER A 169 25.66 -60.22 27.88
CA SER A 169 26.73 -61.15 27.53
C SER A 169 27.64 -61.47 28.71
N LYS A 170 27.93 -60.50 29.57
CA LYS A 170 28.73 -60.72 30.79
C LYS A 170 28.00 -61.65 31.76
N TYR A 171 26.74 -61.34 32.09
CA TYR A 171 25.96 -62.16 33.02
C TYR A 171 25.64 -63.56 32.47
N PHE A 172 25.43 -63.68 31.16
CA PHE A 172 25.23 -64.96 30.50
C PHE A 172 26.46 -65.85 30.66
N ASN A 173 27.66 -65.34 30.38
CA ASN A 173 28.90 -66.09 30.55
C ASN A 173 29.15 -66.45 32.03
N GLU A 174 28.93 -65.51 32.96
CA GLU A 174 29.07 -65.77 34.41
C GLU A 174 28.09 -66.85 34.91
N THR A 175 26.85 -66.85 34.41
CA THR A 175 25.83 -67.84 34.78
C THR A 175 26.15 -69.20 34.17
N PHE A 176 26.59 -69.23 32.91
CA PHE A 176 26.98 -70.45 32.23
C PHE A 176 28.18 -71.13 32.89
N LEU A 177 29.21 -70.36 33.27
CA LEU A 177 30.40 -70.89 33.94
C LEU A 177 30.07 -71.51 35.32
N LYS A 178 29.09 -70.97 36.04
CA LYS A 178 28.59 -71.56 37.30
C LYS A 178 27.91 -72.92 37.09
N LEU A 179 27.25 -73.12 35.95
CA LEU A 179 26.56 -74.36 35.61
C LEU A 179 27.50 -75.41 34.99
N VAL A 180 28.45 -74.96 34.15
CA VAL A 180 29.42 -75.81 33.45
C VAL A 180 30.83 -75.26 33.69
N PRO A 181 31.53 -75.70 34.76
CA PRO A 181 32.83 -75.14 35.17
C PRO A 181 33.96 -75.30 34.15
N GLN A 182 33.84 -76.26 33.22
CA GLN A 182 34.81 -76.51 32.15
C GLN A 182 34.37 -75.95 30.79
N GLY A 183 33.26 -75.23 30.74
CA GLY A 183 32.70 -74.66 29.52
C GLY A 183 32.80 -73.13 29.46
N THR A 184 32.68 -72.58 28.25
CA THR A 184 32.64 -71.14 27.97
C THR A 184 31.47 -70.83 27.04
N ALA A 185 30.85 -69.66 27.21
CA ALA A 185 29.71 -69.25 26.41
C ALA A 185 29.76 -67.76 26.07
N HIS A 186 29.50 -67.42 24.80
CA HIS A 186 29.53 -66.06 24.29
C HIS A 186 28.27 -65.75 23.46
N LEU A 187 27.75 -64.54 23.65
CA LEU A 187 26.71 -63.98 22.79
C LEU A 187 27.36 -63.19 21.67
N VAL A 188 26.86 -63.36 20.44
CA VAL A 188 27.34 -62.66 19.24
C VAL A 188 26.15 -61.98 18.57
N MET A 189 26.24 -60.69 18.28
CA MET A 189 25.21 -59.99 17.50
C MET A 189 25.35 -60.35 16.00
N ARG A 190 24.24 -60.74 15.37
CA ARG A 190 24.17 -61.09 13.93
C ARG A 190 23.71 -59.88 13.12
N ARG A 191 24.33 -59.66 11.96
CA ARG A 191 24.00 -58.57 11.02
C ARG A 191 23.36 -59.09 9.73
N HIS A 192 22.66 -58.22 9.02
CA HIS A 192 21.92 -58.53 7.79
C HIS A 192 22.80 -59.11 6.66
N ASP A 193 24.08 -58.69 6.54
CA ASP A 193 24.90 -58.97 5.35
C ASP A 193 26.04 -59.99 5.54
N ASN A 194 26.19 -60.63 6.70
CA ASN A 194 27.25 -61.62 6.91
C ASN A 194 26.69 -63.03 7.09
N PHE A 195 26.47 -63.72 5.96
CA PHE A 195 26.37 -65.19 5.96
C PHE A 195 27.72 -65.89 5.71
N GLU A 196 28.82 -65.18 5.38
CA GLU A 196 30.07 -65.85 4.93
C GLU A 196 31.41 -65.30 5.48
N GLU A 197 31.46 -64.30 6.37
CA GLU A 197 32.72 -63.89 7.03
C GLU A 197 32.63 -64.02 8.55
N GLU A 198 32.91 -65.21 9.08
CA GLU A 198 32.67 -65.59 10.47
C GLU A 198 33.81 -65.29 11.47
N ASP A 199 34.98 -64.81 11.04
CA ASP A 199 36.18 -64.78 11.90
C ASP A 199 36.77 -63.40 12.23
N ARG A 200 36.13 -62.29 11.85
CA ARG A 200 36.62 -60.93 12.21
C ARG A 200 35.55 -59.96 12.71
N ALA A 201 34.65 -60.44 13.56
CA ALA A 201 33.59 -59.60 14.16
C ALA A 201 33.92 -59.07 15.57
N THR A 202 35.18 -59.11 16.00
CA THR A 202 35.59 -58.41 17.23
C THR A 202 35.97 -56.97 16.89
N GLN A 203 35.05 -56.05 17.22
CA GLN A 203 35.29 -54.60 17.36
C GLN A 203 35.35 -53.75 16.07
N ARG A 204 34.25 -53.68 15.32
CA ARG A 204 33.96 -52.45 14.56
C ARG A 204 33.01 -51.57 15.39
N GLU A 205 33.58 -50.69 16.20
CA GLU A 205 32.86 -49.61 16.88
C GLU A 205 32.38 -48.62 15.80
N GLY A 206 31.07 -48.61 15.51
CA GLY A 206 30.48 -47.64 14.57
C GLY A 206 29.28 -48.11 13.73
N SER A 207 28.82 -49.35 13.85
CA SER A 207 27.66 -49.84 13.07
C SER A 207 26.32 -49.41 13.67
N SER A 208 25.37 -49.01 12.81
CA SER A 208 24.01 -48.66 13.21
C SER A 208 23.25 -49.88 13.77
N VAL A 209 22.40 -49.70 14.79
CA VAL A 209 21.63 -50.80 15.37
C VAL A 209 20.69 -51.47 14.37
N GLU A 210 20.28 -50.73 13.35
CA GLU A 210 19.40 -51.21 12.28
C GLU A 210 20.03 -52.29 11.40
N GLU A 211 21.36 -52.46 11.44
CA GLU A 211 22.05 -53.54 10.74
C GLU A 211 21.95 -54.89 11.46
N TYR A 212 21.58 -54.91 12.74
CA TYR A 212 21.50 -56.14 13.53
C TYR A 212 20.15 -56.84 13.34
N THR A 213 20.18 -58.11 12.95
CA THR A 213 19.00 -58.93 12.69
C THR A 213 18.70 -59.92 13.81
N GLY A 214 19.66 -60.18 14.70
CA GLY A 214 19.43 -61.08 15.85
C GLY A 214 20.67 -61.30 16.71
N VAL A 215 20.56 -62.24 17.65
CA VAL A 215 21.63 -62.67 18.55
C VAL A 215 21.87 -64.16 18.37
N CYS A 216 23.13 -64.56 18.26
CA CYS A 216 23.58 -65.95 18.21
C CYS A 216 24.30 -66.32 19.50
N ILE A 217 24.19 -67.59 19.91
CA ILE A 217 24.83 -68.13 21.11
C ILE A 217 25.87 -69.16 20.64
N ARG A 218 27.14 -68.90 20.99
CA ARG A 218 28.26 -69.81 20.77
C ARG A 218 28.72 -70.36 22.10
N VAL A 219 28.78 -71.68 22.23
CA VAL A 219 29.15 -72.36 23.47
C VAL A 219 30.21 -73.44 23.23
N SER A 220 31.07 -73.65 24.22
CA SER A 220 31.98 -74.77 24.31
C SER A 220 31.81 -75.43 25.68
N PHE A 221 31.65 -76.76 25.71
CA PHE A 221 31.47 -77.52 26.95
C PHE A 221 32.76 -78.20 27.42
N THR A 222 33.79 -78.22 26.57
CA THR A 222 35.08 -78.87 26.84
C THR A 222 36.19 -77.84 26.68
N GLY A 223 36.75 -77.36 27.79
CA GLY A 223 37.78 -76.31 27.84
C GLY A 223 39.13 -76.65 27.17
N LYS A 224 39.21 -77.68 26.34
CA LYS A 224 40.44 -78.14 25.67
C LYS A 224 40.48 -77.93 24.16
N SER A 225 39.41 -77.43 23.54
CA SER A 225 39.43 -77.04 22.12
C SER A 225 38.72 -75.71 21.91
N ASN A 226 39.31 -74.83 21.11
CA ASN A 226 38.72 -73.59 20.60
C ASN A 226 37.49 -73.82 19.68
N GLU A 227 36.94 -75.04 19.64
CA GLU A 227 35.75 -75.37 18.87
C GLU A 227 34.50 -74.87 19.62
N MET A 228 34.13 -73.62 19.34
CA MET A 228 32.83 -73.08 19.74
C MET A 228 31.76 -73.64 18.79
N LYS A 229 30.68 -74.19 19.35
CA LYS A 229 29.55 -74.71 18.58
C LYS A 229 28.36 -73.77 18.68
N ASP A 230 27.64 -73.63 17.59
CA ASP A 230 26.36 -72.95 17.57
C ASP A 230 25.28 -73.80 18.26
N ILE A 231 24.31 -73.15 18.89
CA ILE A 231 23.23 -73.81 19.64
C ILE A 231 22.45 -74.86 18.83
N GLN A 232 22.39 -74.69 17.50
CA GLN A 232 21.71 -75.63 16.60
C GLN A 232 22.40 -77.01 16.58
N GLN A 233 23.72 -77.05 16.76
CA GLN A 233 24.57 -78.25 16.68
C GLN A 233 24.71 -79.02 18.01
N LEU A 234 24.05 -78.56 19.09
CA LEU A 234 24.12 -79.18 20.41
C LEU A 234 23.14 -80.36 20.57
N SER A 235 23.40 -81.24 21.55
CA SER A 235 22.48 -82.33 21.94
C SER A 235 21.30 -81.80 22.76
N GLY A 236 20.16 -82.52 22.79
CA GLY A 236 18.94 -82.08 23.50
C GLY A 236 19.15 -81.72 24.97
N GLY A 237 19.98 -82.48 25.69
CA GLY A 237 20.35 -82.19 27.08
C GLY A 237 21.37 -81.06 27.27
N GLN A 238 22.01 -80.59 26.19
CA GLN A 238 22.91 -79.43 26.20
C GLN A 238 22.19 -78.14 25.82
N LYS A 239 21.03 -78.24 25.16
CA LYS A 239 20.17 -77.10 24.80
C LYS A 239 19.19 -76.74 25.92
N SER A 240 18.72 -77.75 26.65
CA SER A 240 17.82 -77.59 27.79
C SER A 240 18.55 -77.09 29.02
#